data_AF-A0A822FCI5-F1
#
_entry.id   AF-A0A822FCI5-F1
#
_cell.length_a   1.000
_cell.length_b   1.000
_cell.length_c   1.000
_cell.angle_alpha   90.00
_cell.angle_beta   90.00
_cell.angle_gamma   90.00
#
_symmetry.space_group_name_H-M   'P 1'
#
loop_
_entity.id
_entity.type
_entity.pdbx_description
1 polymer ?
#
loop_
_entity_poly.entity_id
_entity_poly.type
_entity_poly.pdbx_seq_one_letter_code
_entity_poly.pdbx_strand_id
1 'polypeptide(L)'
;GINLSDGRFPNKCDQIILDQYNVNPTTCSSDFIIQSSTSTYTIDEPIHVTIRSIIPDKKFIGIYLFAQDTENINIGSWKTTDLLIESVSCNGLMDNSKVEKTSIEAVWYPSSKVSGDIIIKAVIIENDKTIYIDCYNIILTPR
;
A
#
# COMPACT_ATOMS: atom_id res chain seq x y z
N GLY A 1 1.71 -26.39 0.80
CA GLY A 1 1.14 -25.34 -0.08
C GLY A 1 0.10 -24.62 0.73
N ILE A 2 0.25 -23.30 0.90
CA ILE A 2 -0.72 -22.51 1.67
C ILE A 2 -1.89 -22.16 0.74
N ASN A 3 -3.09 -22.38 1.26
CA ASN A 3 -4.38 -22.36 0.58
C ASN A 3 -4.84 -20.90 0.40
N LEU A 4 -5.07 -20.44 -0.83
CA LEU A 4 -5.64 -19.13 -1.18
C LEU A 4 -7.18 -19.10 -0.97
N SER A 5 -7.69 -19.84 0.02
CA SER A 5 -9.10 -20.24 0.11
C SER A 5 -10.09 -19.17 0.58
N ASP A 6 -9.69 -17.91 0.73
CA ASP A 6 -10.65 -16.82 0.96
C ASP A 6 -11.15 -16.16 -0.33
N GLY A 7 -10.70 -16.60 -1.51
CA GLY A 7 -11.37 -16.29 -2.78
C GLY A 7 -11.48 -14.79 -3.11
N ARG A 8 -10.82 -13.91 -2.36
CA ARG A 8 -10.62 -12.52 -2.76
C ARG A 8 -9.54 -12.56 -3.83
N PHE A 9 -10.00 -12.57 -5.07
CA PHE A 9 -9.15 -12.18 -6.18
C PHE A 9 -8.49 -10.85 -5.81
N PRO A 10 -7.19 -10.69 -6.11
CA PRO A 10 -6.54 -9.40 -6.00
C PRO A 10 -7.45 -8.36 -6.66
N ASN A 11 -7.67 -7.23 -5.99
CA ASN A 11 -8.49 -6.19 -6.61
C ASN A 11 -7.82 -5.79 -7.94
N LYS A 12 -8.54 -5.13 -8.84
CA LYS A 12 -8.01 -4.79 -10.18
C LYS A 12 -6.61 -4.14 -10.13
N CYS A 13 -6.30 -3.38 -9.08
CA CYS A 13 -5.01 -2.73 -8.89
C CYS A 13 -3.91 -3.70 -8.48
N ASP A 14 -4.22 -4.64 -7.60
CA ASP A 14 -3.29 -5.71 -7.21
C ASP A 14 -2.92 -6.57 -8.43
N GLN A 15 -3.89 -6.90 -9.30
CA GLN A 15 -3.63 -7.69 -10.50
C GLN A 15 -2.73 -6.95 -11.50
N ILE A 16 -2.93 -5.64 -11.68
CA ILE A 16 -2.06 -4.82 -12.56
C ILE A 16 -0.61 -4.88 -12.11
N ILE A 17 -0.35 -4.86 -10.81
CA ILE A 17 1.01 -4.96 -10.26
C ILE A 17 1.59 -6.36 -10.52
N LEU A 18 0.82 -7.43 -10.27
CA LEU A 18 1.26 -8.79 -10.54
C LEU A 18 1.61 -9.00 -12.01
N ASP A 19 0.77 -8.50 -12.91
CA ASP A 19 0.98 -8.59 -14.36
C ASP A 19 2.22 -7.80 -14.80
N GLN A 20 2.44 -6.61 -14.25
CA GLN A 20 3.62 -5.79 -14.54
C GLN A 20 4.94 -6.51 -14.20
N TYR A 21 4.95 -7.30 -13.13
CA TYR A 21 6.14 -8.05 -12.70
C TYR A 21 6.16 -9.49 -13.21
N ASN A 22 5.07 -9.99 -13.82
CA ASN A 22 4.90 -11.35 -14.28
C ASN A 22 5.19 -12.38 -13.17
N VAL A 23 4.61 -12.16 -11.99
CA VAL A 23 4.78 -13.01 -10.80
C VAL A 23 3.45 -13.34 -10.16
N ASN A 24 3.45 -14.40 -9.35
CA ASN A 24 2.34 -14.71 -8.45
C ASN A 24 2.56 -14.03 -7.09
N PRO A 25 1.48 -13.73 -6.34
CA PRO A 25 1.59 -13.24 -4.98
C PRO A 25 2.41 -14.21 -4.12
N THR A 26 3.31 -13.65 -3.31
CA THR A 26 4.02 -14.37 -2.26
C THR A 26 3.21 -14.32 -0.98
N THR A 27 3.23 -15.41 -0.21
CA THR A 27 2.65 -15.47 1.13
C THR A 27 3.18 -14.33 2.00
N CYS A 28 2.31 -13.79 2.88
CA CYS A 28 2.69 -12.71 3.78
C CYS A 28 3.95 -12.99 4.59
N SER A 29 4.77 -11.96 4.72
CA SER A 29 5.93 -11.93 5.59
C SER A 29 5.66 -11.01 6.77
N SER A 30 6.31 -11.29 7.90
CA SER A 30 6.36 -10.37 9.03
C SER A 30 7.55 -9.41 8.95
N ASP A 31 8.40 -9.51 7.92
CA ASP A 31 9.65 -8.76 7.82
C ASP A 31 9.47 -7.25 7.56
N PHE A 32 8.27 -6.86 7.17
CA PHE A 32 7.90 -5.49 6.88
C PHE A 32 6.65 -5.11 7.68
N ILE A 33 6.50 -3.82 7.95
CA ILE A 33 5.31 -3.27 8.56
C ILE A 33 4.89 -1.99 7.84
N ILE A 34 3.59 -1.70 7.92
CA ILE A 34 2.99 -0.42 7.56
C ILE A 34 2.44 0.22 8.83
N GLN A 35 2.68 1.51 9.03
CA GLN A 35 2.20 2.27 10.18
C GLN A 35 1.68 3.64 9.72
N SER A 36 0.64 4.14 10.37
CA SER A 36 0.16 5.51 10.18
C SER A 36 0.51 6.37 11.40
N SER A 37 0.56 7.69 11.21
CA SER A 37 0.75 8.65 12.30
C SER A 37 -0.42 8.69 13.30
N THR A 38 -1.59 8.16 12.90
CA THR A 38 -2.80 8.10 13.72
C THR A 38 -3.70 6.96 13.24
N SER A 39 -4.61 6.48 14.09
CA SER A 39 -5.65 5.51 13.75
C SER A 39 -6.97 6.14 13.32
N THR A 40 -7.04 7.48 13.27
CA THR A 40 -8.24 8.23 12.89
C THR A 40 -7.94 9.26 11.80
N TYR A 41 -8.97 9.74 11.10
CA TYR A 41 -8.81 10.78 10.09
C TYR A 41 -9.87 11.88 10.19
N THR A 42 -9.52 13.07 9.69
CA THR A 42 -10.45 14.16 9.36
C THR A 42 -10.10 14.74 8.01
N ILE A 43 -11.07 15.32 7.29
CA ILE A 43 -10.91 15.70 5.87
C ILE A 43 -9.75 16.69 5.64
N ASP A 44 -9.43 17.53 6.62
CA ASP A 44 -8.43 18.59 6.49
C ASP A 44 -7.04 18.21 7.06
N GLU A 45 -6.88 17.01 7.60
CA GLU A 45 -5.64 16.57 8.25
C GLU A 45 -4.93 15.48 7.42
N PRO A 46 -3.69 15.72 6.94
CA PRO A 46 -2.93 14.70 6.23
C PRO A 46 -2.48 13.58 7.17
N ILE A 47 -2.45 12.36 6.64
CA ILE A 47 -1.99 11.17 7.36
C ILE A 47 -0.62 10.76 6.80
N HIS A 48 0.37 10.69 7.68
CA HIS A 48 1.68 10.14 7.33
C HIS A 48 1.64 8.62 7.45
N VAL A 49 2.13 7.93 6.42
CA VAL A 49 2.19 6.48 6.35
C VAL A 49 3.65 6.08 6.14
N THR A 50 4.15 5.19 6.99
CA THR A 50 5.51 4.66 6.90
C THR A 50 5.44 3.17 6.59
N ILE A 51 6.16 2.74 5.56
CA ILE A 51 6.47 1.33 5.31
C ILE A 51 7.94 1.13 5.63
N ARG A 52 8.27 0.14 6.46
CA ARG A 52 9.66 -0.17 6.80
C ARG A 52 9.89 -1.64 7.04
N SER A 53 11.14 -2.07 6.88
CA SER A 53 11.56 -3.36 7.39
C SER A 53 11.71 -3.34 8.91
N ILE A 54 11.39 -4.47 9.53
CA ILE A 54 11.69 -4.73 10.94
C ILE A 54 12.91 -5.63 11.12
N ILE A 55 13.40 -6.24 10.04
CA ILE A 55 14.62 -7.06 10.04
C ILE A 55 15.78 -6.15 9.62
N PRO A 56 16.90 -6.13 10.37
CA PRO A 56 18.08 -5.36 9.98
C PRO A 56 18.54 -5.72 8.56
N ASP A 57 18.87 -4.71 7.76
CA ASP A 57 19.38 -4.81 6.39
C ASP A 57 18.47 -5.49 5.36
N LYS A 58 17.25 -5.89 5.75
CA LYS A 58 16.24 -6.37 4.81
C LYS A 58 15.64 -5.16 4.08
N LYS A 59 15.64 -5.24 2.76
CA LYS A 59 15.26 -4.14 1.87
C LYS A 59 14.09 -4.55 0.99
N PHE A 60 13.43 -3.54 0.43
CA PHE A 60 12.49 -3.69 -0.67
C PHE A 60 12.86 -2.71 -1.78
N ILE A 61 12.48 -3.03 -3.01
CA ILE A 61 12.76 -2.21 -4.19
C ILE A 61 11.55 -1.39 -4.63
N GLY A 62 10.35 -1.77 -4.19
CA GLY A 62 9.11 -1.17 -4.66
C GLY A 62 7.98 -1.26 -3.65
N ILE A 63 7.05 -0.31 -3.74
CA ILE A 63 5.76 -0.33 -3.07
C ILE A 63 4.66 0.05 -4.04
N TYR A 64 3.44 -0.35 -3.68
CA TYR A 64 2.22 0.24 -4.17
C TYR A 64 1.29 0.51 -2.99
N LEU A 65 0.88 1.76 -2.80
CA LEU A 65 0.04 2.24 -1.72
C LEU A 65 -1.28 2.78 -2.26
N PHE A 66 -2.38 2.45 -1.62
CA PHE A 66 -3.69 3.01 -1.96
C PHE A 66 -4.60 2.98 -0.74
N ALA A 67 -5.60 3.85 -0.74
CA ALA A 67 -6.60 3.95 0.31
C ALA A 67 -7.96 3.62 -0.27
N GLN A 68 -8.73 2.80 0.43
CA GLN A 68 -10.07 2.35 0.03
C GLN A 68 -11.08 2.65 1.13
N ASP A 69 -12.30 3.00 0.74
CA ASP A 69 -13.43 2.96 1.66
C ASP A 69 -13.97 1.52 1.85
N THR A 70 -15.04 1.39 2.63
CA THR A 70 -15.72 0.11 2.90
C THR A 70 -16.38 -0.50 1.67
N GLU A 71 -16.59 0.27 0.60
CA GLU A 71 -17.11 -0.19 -0.69
C GLU A 71 -15.98 -0.62 -1.66
N ASN A 72 -14.72 -0.58 -1.22
CA ASN A 72 -13.51 -0.83 -2.01
C ASN A 72 -13.25 0.21 -3.12
N ILE A 73 -13.75 1.43 -2.96
CA ILE A 73 -13.50 2.53 -3.88
C ILE A 73 -12.21 3.23 -3.45
N ASN A 74 -11.26 3.39 -4.39
CA ASN A 74 -10.01 4.09 -4.11
C ASN A 74 -10.28 5.59 -3.89
N ILE A 75 -9.82 6.13 -2.76
CA ILE A 75 -10.24 7.44 -2.28
C ILE A 75 -9.10 8.26 -1.67
N GLY A 76 -9.33 9.57 -1.57
CA GLY A 76 -8.30 10.53 -1.20
C GLY A 76 -7.26 10.71 -2.32
N SER A 77 -6.16 11.36 -1.97
CA SER A 77 -5.03 11.59 -2.87
C SER A 77 -3.72 11.42 -2.11
N TRP A 78 -2.64 11.17 -2.85
CA TRP A 78 -1.32 10.94 -2.27
C TRP A 78 -0.37 12.06 -2.65
N LYS A 79 0.54 12.41 -1.75
CA LYS A 79 1.63 13.35 -2.06
C LYS A 79 2.70 12.64 -2.89
N THR A 80 2.95 13.13 -4.10
CA THR A 80 4.11 12.69 -4.89
C THR A 80 5.41 13.27 -4.35
N THR A 81 6.51 12.53 -4.56
CA THR A 81 7.88 12.93 -4.27
C THR A 81 8.79 12.47 -5.41
N ASP A 82 10.08 12.76 -5.35
CA ASP A 82 11.05 12.23 -6.34
C ASP A 82 11.12 10.69 -6.32
N LEU A 83 10.79 10.07 -5.18
CA LEU A 83 10.78 8.62 -4.99
C LEU A 83 9.40 8.00 -5.27
N LEU A 84 8.32 8.77 -5.17
CA LEU A 84 6.95 8.26 -5.19
C LEU A 84 6.09 9.03 -6.19
N ILE A 85 5.53 8.32 -7.16
CA ILE A 85 4.68 8.88 -8.21
C ILE A 85 3.27 8.29 -8.13
N GLU A 86 2.30 9.04 -8.64
CA GLU A 86 0.93 8.55 -8.72
C GLU A 86 0.78 7.45 -9.77
N SER A 87 -0.01 6.44 -9.40
CA SER A 87 -0.46 5.38 -10.29
C SER A 87 -1.57 5.87 -11.19
N VAL A 88 -1.28 5.96 -12.48
CA VAL A 88 -2.25 6.34 -13.52
C VAL A 88 -3.45 5.39 -13.55
N SER A 89 -3.24 4.12 -13.21
CA SER A 89 -4.24 3.06 -13.41
C SER A 89 -5.21 2.90 -12.25
N CYS A 90 -4.84 3.34 -11.05
CA CYS A 90 -5.52 2.89 -9.83
C CYS A 90 -5.49 3.87 -8.66
N ASN A 91 -5.31 5.18 -8.90
CA ASN A 91 -5.41 6.23 -7.87
C ASN A 91 -4.66 5.87 -6.56
N GLY A 92 -3.41 5.43 -6.74
CA GLY A 92 -2.50 5.02 -5.68
C GLY A 92 -1.14 5.67 -5.87
N LEU A 93 -0.20 5.31 -5.02
CA LEU A 93 1.16 5.80 -5.02
C LEU A 93 2.11 4.63 -5.22
N MET A 94 3.08 4.76 -6.13
CA MET A 94 4.06 3.73 -6.43
C MET A 94 5.47 4.32 -6.44
N ASP A 95 6.46 3.44 -6.33
CA ASP A 95 7.85 3.84 -6.51
C ASP A 95 8.16 4.34 -7.93
N ASN A 96 8.92 5.42 -8.01
CA ASN A 96 9.43 5.98 -9.26
C ASN A 96 10.69 5.26 -9.78
N SER A 97 11.37 4.49 -8.91
CA SER A 97 12.58 3.76 -9.26
C SER A 97 12.77 2.52 -8.40
N LYS A 98 13.57 1.55 -8.88
CA LYS A 98 13.89 0.30 -8.16
C LYS A 98 15.04 0.45 -7.16
N VAL A 99 15.20 1.62 -6.55
CA VAL A 99 16.25 1.83 -5.54
C VAL A 99 15.89 1.04 -4.29
N GLU A 100 16.84 0.22 -3.81
CA GLU A 100 16.65 -0.53 -2.59
C GLU A 100 16.50 0.41 -1.39
N LYS A 101 15.53 0.12 -0.54
CA LYS A 101 15.24 0.92 0.64
C LYS A 101 14.80 0.05 1.82
N THR A 102 15.10 0.50 3.03
CA THR A 102 14.67 -0.14 4.28
C THR A 102 13.43 0.53 4.87
N SER A 103 13.13 1.75 4.44
CA SER A 103 11.99 2.56 4.87
C SER A 103 11.56 3.51 3.77
N ILE A 104 10.28 3.84 3.72
CA ILE A 104 9.71 4.89 2.88
C ILE A 104 8.52 5.53 3.59
N GLU A 105 8.38 6.84 3.40
CA GLU A 105 7.27 7.62 3.94
C GLU A 105 6.40 8.16 2.80
N ALA A 106 5.10 8.09 3.01
CA ALA A 106 4.07 8.62 2.13
C ALA A 106 3.12 9.51 2.93
N VAL A 107 2.45 10.44 2.24
CA VAL A 107 1.43 11.30 2.85
C VAL A 107 0.14 11.12 2.08
N TRP A 108 -0.92 10.78 2.79
CA TRP A 108 -2.28 10.66 2.25
C TRP A 108 -3.15 11.82 2.70
N TYR A 109 -3.94 12.36 1.78
CA TYR A 109 -4.92 13.41 2.02
C TYR A 109 -6.32 12.81 1.90
N PRO A 110 -7.12 12.83 2.98
CA PRO A 110 -8.50 12.38 2.92
C PRO A 110 -9.33 13.26 1.96
N SER A 111 -10.32 12.67 1.32
CA SER A 111 -11.27 13.38 0.44
C SER A 111 -12.58 13.66 1.17
N SER A 112 -13.27 14.75 0.80
CA SER A 112 -14.62 15.04 1.30
C SER A 112 -15.67 13.99 0.91
N LYS A 113 -15.35 13.11 -0.04
CA LYS A 113 -16.20 11.98 -0.45
C LYS A 113 -16.10 10.79 0.49
N VAL A 114 -15.16 10.80 1.44
CA VAL A 114 -14.97 9.66 2.34
C VAL A 114 -16.11 9.58 3.36
N SER A 115 -16.70 8.40 3.49
CA SER A 115 -17.62 8.06 4.57
C SER A 115 -17.25 6.72 5.20
N GLY A 116 -17.11 6.69 6.53
CA GLY A 116 -16.80 5.47 7.27
C GLY A 116 -15.31 5.14 7.31
N ASP A 117 -15.00 3.88 7.64
CA ASP A 117 -13.62 3.43 7.80
C ASP A 117 -12.86 3.44 6.47
N ILE A 118 -11.59 3.82 6.54
CA ILE A 118 -10.65 3.77 5.43
C ILE A 118 -9.62 2.69 5.68
N ILE A 119 -9.38 1.88 4.65
CA ILE A 119 -8.35 0.86 4.64
C ILE A 119 -7.22 1.34 3.73
N ILE A 120 -6.08 1.67 4.32
CA ILE A 120 -4.84 1.90 3.57
C ILE A 120 -4.17 0.54 3.38
N LYS A 121 -3.90 0.15 2.13
CA LYS A 121 -3.25 -1.11 1.77
C LYS A 121 -1.90 -0.84 1.12
N ALA A 122 -0.94 -1.69 1.42
CA ALA A 122 0.37 -1.71 0.77
C ALA A 122 0.66 -3.05 0.12
N VAL A 123 1.09 -3.00 -1.13
CA VAL A 123 1.86 -4.05 -1.79
C VAL A 123 3.33 -3.73 -1.61
N ILE A 124 4.13 -4.72 -1.20
CA ILE A 124 5.57 -4.57 -1.03
C ILE A 124 6.28 -5.49 -2.02
N ILE A 125 7.19 -4.91 -2.80
CA ILE A 125 8.00 -5.59 -3.82
C ILE A 125 9.41 -5.69 -3.24
N GLU A 126 9.72 -6.84 -2.67
CA GLU A 126 11.05 -7.06 -2.08
C GLU A 126 12.11 -7.10 -3.19
N ASN A 127 11.81 -7.84 -4.26
CA ASN A 127 12.62 -7.99 -5.46
C ASN A 127 11.72 -8.36 -6.64
N ASP A 128 12.28 -8.49 -7.85
CA ASP A 128 11.52 -8.77 -9.07
C ASP A 128 10.78 -10.13 -9.07
N LYS A 129 10.96 -10.98 -8.05
CA LYS A 129 10.30 -12.29 -7.91
C LYS A 129 9.41 -12.39 -6.66
N THR A 130 9.53 -11.46 -5.71
CA THR A 130 8.89 -11.55 -4.40
C THR A 130 8.02 -10.32 -4.18
N ILE A 131 6.71 -10.52 -4.28
CA ILE A 131 5.69 -9.47 -4.10
C ILE A 131 4.68 -9.91 -3.06
N TYR A 132 4.49 -9.10 -2.03
CA TYR A 132 3.53 -9.33 -0.95
C TYR A 132 2.29 -8.47 -1.16
N ILE A 133 1.12 -9.10 -1.31
CA ILE A 133 -0.17 -8.43 -1.56
C ILE A 133 -1.14 -8.79 -0.43
N ASP A 134 -2.00 -7.83 -0.06
CA ASP A 134 -3.03 -7.98 1.00
C ASP A 134 -2.50 -8.35 2.40
N CYS A 135 -1.20 -8.22 2.61
CA CYS A 135 -0.55 -8.55 3.87
C CYS A 135 -0.48 -7.39 4.85
N TYR A 136 -0.51 -6.17 4.32
CA TYR A 136 -0.19 -4.96 5.09
C TYR A 136 -1.30 -3.95 4.88
N ASN A 137 -2.06 -3.71 5.94
CA ASN A 137 -3.11 -2.72 5.93
C ASN A 137 -3.20 -1.96 7.26
N ILE A 138 -3.78 -0.77 7.17
CA ILE A 138 -4.13 0.10 8.29
C ILE A 138 -5.60 0.44 8.15
N ILE A 139 -6.32 0.40 9.26
CA ILE A 139 -7.70 0.90 9.32
C ILE A 139 -7.65 2.27 10.00
N LEU A 140 -8.20 3.28 9.32
CA LEU A 140 -8.43 4.61 9.86
C LEU A 140 -9.92 4.82 10.07
N THR A 141 -10.33 5.17 11.28
CA THR A 141 -11.73 5.45 11.57
C THR A 141 -12.00 6.96 11.54
N PRO A 142 -13.22 7.41 11.19
CA PRO A 142 -13.58 8.81 11.31
C PRO A 142 -13.38 9.30 12.76
N ARG A 143 -12.86 10.52 12.94
CA ARG A 143 -12.83 11.19 14.24
C ARG A 143 -14.14 11.92 14.53
#